data_AF-A0A834II89-F1
#
_entry.id   AF-A0A834II89-F1
#
_cell.length_a   1.000
_cell.length_b   1.000
_cell.length_c   1.000
_cell.angle_alpha   90.00
_cell.angle_beta   90.00
_cell.angle_gamma   90.00
#
_symmetry.space_group_name_H-M   'P 1'
#
loop_
_entity.id
_entity.type
_entity.pdbx_description
1 polymer ?
#
loop_
_entity_poly.entity_id
_entity_poly.type
_entity_poly.pdbx_seq_one_letter_code
_entity_poly.pdbx_strand_id
1 'polypeptide(L)'
;MTLYHFGNCVALLYVPYYLAYKQSGLSEYGAFWKCVQAGMIYMFTQLIKMLILATFFPDNVGEAGGSFIGEVLKYTVDIADLAGLYFVLNGIPGKGHSKVLTAGIGWATAEVILSRALLLWIGARGAEFDWIYIQKCIESNILLIQHIATATLVWLWSRHNLNKNLKLFIAVLLVSFCYKPLLFDFLLYVLHLGVWLGLVVKGVFTLVYGLFALTVYASLADLIGVY
;
A
#
# COMPACT_ATOMS: atom_id res chain seq x y z
N MET A 1 -22.31 10.55 21.31
CA MET A 1 -21.97 9.22 20.76
C MET A 1 -21.02 9.31 19.56
N THR A 2 -21.24 10.21 18.60
CA THR A 2 -20.43 10.36 17.38
C THR A 2 -18.93 10.61 17.63
N LEU A 3 -18.57 11.48 18.58
CA LEU A 3 -17.17 11.75 18.94
C LEU A 3 -16.45 10.51 19.51
N TYR A 4 -17.16 9.64 20.24
CA TYR A 4 -16.56 8.41 20.77
C TYR A 4 -16.25 7.42 19.65
N HIS A 5 -17.17 7.22 18.72
CA HIS A 5 -16.94 6.34 17.58
C HIS A 5 -15.87 6.88 16.63
N PHE A 6 -15.86 8.18 16.39
CA PHE A 6 -14.81 8.84 15.62
C PHE A 6 -13.44 8.68 16.29
N GLY A 7 -13.34 8.97 17.59
CA GLY A 7 -12.11 8.79 18.35
C GLY A 7 -11.60 7.35 18.32
N ASN A 8 -12.51 6.37 18.44
CA ASN A 8 -12.16 4.96 18.34
C ASN A 8 -11.65 4.58 16.94
N CYS A 9 -12.28 5.05 15.86
CA CYS A 9 -11.85 4.78 14.49
C CYS A 9 -10.49 5.44 14.17
N VAL A 10 -10.29 6.68 14.63
CA VAL A 10 -9.01 7.40 14.52
C VAL A 10 -7.93 6.67 15.30
N ALA A 11 -8.21 6.23 16.54
CA ALA A 11 -7.26 5.46 17.34
C ALA A 11 -6.92 4.13 16.66
N LEU A 12 -7.92 3.37 16.21
CA LEU A 12 -7.74 2.09 15.52
C LEU A 12 -6.91 2.23 14.23
N LEU A 13 -7.03 3.38 13.56
CA LEU A 13 -6.29 3.70 12.35
C LEU A 13 -4.86 4.18 12.62
N TYR A 14 -4.67 5.17 13.49
CA TYR A 14 -3.37 5.84 13.66
C TYR A 14 -2.45 5.15 14.65
N VAL A 15 -2.96 4.41 15.64
CA VAL A 15 -2.12 3.74 16.65
C VAL A 15 -1.12 2.77 16.00
N PRO A 16 -1.51 1.88 15.07
CA PRO A 16 -0.55 1.00 14.40
C PRO A 16 0.53 1.74 13.61
N TYR A 17 0.18 2.84 12.96
CA TYR A 17 1.12 3.68 12.21
C TYR A 17 2.13 4.36 13.15
N TYR A 18 1.65 4.91 14.27
CA TYR A 18 2.49 5.52 15.29
C TYR A 18 3.43 4.49 15.94
N LEU A 19 2.92 3.31 16.29
CA LEU A 19 3.72 2.23 16.86
C LEU A 19 4.79 1.75 15.86
N ALA A 20 4.42 1.55 14.58
CA ALA A 20 5.37 1.17 13.54
C ALA A 20 6.49 2.21 13.37
N TYR A 21 6.17 3.51 13.43
CA TYR A 21 7.16 4.58 13.34
C TYR A 21 8.09 4.60 14.56
N LYS A 22 7.54 4.51 15.78
CA LYS A 22 8.30 4.65 17.03
C LYS A 22 9.11 3.39 17.37
N GLN A 23 8.52 2.21 17.27
CA GLN A 23 9.17 0.94 17.62
C GLN A 23 10.31 0.58 16.68
N SER A 24 10.30 1.11 15.46
CA SER A 24 11.32 0.83 14.47
C SER A 24 12.52 1.78 14.51
N GLY A 25 12.57 2.67 15.52
CA GLY A 25 13.69 3.59 15.73
C GLY A 25 13.81 4.72 14.68
N LEU A 26 12.81 4.93 13.82
CA LEU A 26 12.87 5.96 12.77
C LEU A 26 12.99 7.37 13.33
N SER A 27 12.46 7.60 14.53
CA SER A 27 12.55 8.88 15.22
C SER A 27 14.00 9.25 15.58
N GLU A 28 14.85 8.27 15.83
CA GLU A 28 16.27 8.50 16.17
C GLU A 28 17.10 8.90 14.95
N TYR A 29 16.69 8.43 13.76
CA TYR A 29 17.33 8.78 12.48
C TYR A 29 16.86 10.12 11.90
N GLY A 30 15.99 10.87 12.60
CA GLY A 30 15.42 12.10 12.06
C GLY A 30 14.59 11.87 10.79
N ALA A 31 14.04 10.66 10.60
CA ALA A 31 13.42 10.23 9.35
C ALA A 31 12.05 10.90 9.07
N PHE A 32 11.54 11.73 9.98
CA PHE A 32 10.24 12.39 9.85
C PHE A 32 10.12 13.19 8.54
N TRP A 33 11.11 14.04 8.22
CA TRP A 33 11.06 14.85 7.02
C TRP A 33 11.11 14.01 5.74
N LYS A 34 11.83 12.89 5.77
CA LYS A 34 11.90 11.94 4.65
C LYS A 34 10.62 11.14 4.48
N CYS A 35 9.93 10.83 5.58
CA CYS A 35 8.59 10.25 5.59
C CYS A 35 7.57 11.22 4.94
N VAL A 36 7.62 12.50 5.30
CA VAL A 36 6.79 13.55 4.69
C VAL A 36 7.10 13.69 3.19
N GLN A 37 8.38 13.71 2.81
CA GLN A 37 8.79 13.76 1.40
C GLN A 37 8.25 12.57 0.61
N ALA A 38 8.29 11.35 1.18
CA ALA A 38 7.70 10.16 0.57
C ALA A 38 6.18 10.32 0.35
N GLY A 39 5.47 10.87 1.34
CA GLY A 39 4.04 11.15 1.23
C GLY A 39 3.70 12.22 0.18
N MET A 40 4.53 13.24 0.01
CA MET A 40 4.35 14.24 -1.05
C MET A 40 4.52 13.64 -2.43
N ILE A 41 5.48 12.73 -2.62
CA ILE A 41 5.67 12.01 -3.88
C ILE A 41 4.45 11.12 -4.16
N TYR A 42 3.91 10.43 -3.15
CA TYR A 42 2.65 9.68 -3.29
C TYR A 42 1.49 10.56 -3.77
N MET A 43 1.30 11.73 -3.16
CA MET A 43 0.24 12.66 -3.58
C MET A 43 0.40 13.05 -5.05
N PHE A 44 1.64 13.31 -5.49
CA PHE A 44 1.93 13.65 -6.88
C PHE A 44 1.67 12.48 -7.85
N THR A 45 2.11 11.27 -7.51
CA THR A 45 1.86 10.08 -8.35
C THR A 45 0.38 9.78 -8.44
N GLN A 46 -0.35 9.92 -7.33
CA GLN A 46 -1.79 9.72 -7.30
C GLN A 46 -2.55 10.74 -8.16
N LEU A 47 -2.11 12.01 -8.18
CA LEU A 47 -2.69 13.04 -9.06
C LEU A 47 -2.46 12.70 -10.54
N ILE A 48 -1.23 12.31 -10.91
CA ILE A 48 -0.92 11.88 -12.28
C ILE A 48 -1.78 10.67 -12.68
N LYS A 49 -1.87 9.68 -11.80
CA LYS A 49 -2.67 8.46 -12.02
C LYS A 49 -4.14 8.79 -12.28
N MET A 50 -4.73 9.67 -11.46
CA MET A 50 -6.12 10.08 -11.64
C MET A 50 -6.34 10.87 -12.94
N LEU A 51 -5.38 11.72 -13.34
CA LEU A 51 -5.44 12.45 -14.61
C LEU A 51 -5.37 11.50 -15.83
N ILE A 52 -4.46 10.51 -15.79
CA ILE A 52 -4.34 9.49 -16.85
C ILE A 52 -5.64 8.69 -16.96
N LEU A 53 -6.17 8.21 -15.82
CA LEU A 53 -7.43 7.46 -15.81
C LEU A 53 -8.59 8.29 -16.38
N ALA A 54 -8.73 9.55 -15.97
CA ALA A 54 -9.79 10.42 -16.46
C ALA A 54 -9.67 10.78 -17.95
N THR A 55 -8.45 10.89 -18.48
CA THR A 55 -8.20 11.30 -19.88
C THR A 55 -8.35 10.14 -20.85
N PHE A 56 -7.80 8.97 -20.51
CA PHE A 56 -7.75 7.82 -21.41
C PHE A 56 -8.91 6.83 -21.22
N PHE A 57 -9.59 6.86 -20.06
CA PHE A 57 -10.72 6.00 -19.75
C PHE A 57 -11.94 6.82 -19.30
N PRO A 58 -12.48 7.72 -20.14
CA PRO A 58 -13.70 8.45 -19.81
C PRO A 58 -14.87 7.46 -19.65
N ASP A 59 -15.71 7.66 -18.63
CA ASP A 59 -16.87 6.80 -18.35
C ASP A 59 -17.97 6.83 -19.45
N ASN A 60 -17.79 7.65 -20.49
CA ASN A 60 -18.77 7.86 -21.57
C ASN A 60 -18.23 7.42 -22.94
N VAL A 61 -18.19 6.11 -23.19
CA VAL A 61 -18.25 5.55 -24.55
C VAL A 61 -19.07 4.27 -24.50
N GLY A 62 -20.26 4.34 -25.10
CA GLY A 62 -21.30 3.32 -25.07
C GLY A 62 -20.86 1.96 -25.65
N GLU A 63 -21.52 0.93 -25.12
CA GLU A 63 -21.87 -0.35 -25.74
C GLU A 63 -20.77 -1.25 -26.37
N ALA A 64 -19.48 -0.93 -26.24
CA ALA A 64 -18.39 -1.89 -26.51
C ALA A 64 -17.19 -1.77 -25.53
N GLY A 65 -17.32 -0.97 -24.47
CA GLY A 65 -16.24 -0.59 -23.55
C GLY A 65 -16.11 -1.44 -22.27
N GLY A 66 -16.87 -2.53 -22.13
CA GLY A 66 -16.73 -3.55 -21.07
C GLY A 66 -15.72 -4.65 -21.41
N SER A 67 -14.69 -4.33 -22.19
CA SER A 67 -13.68 -5.31 -22.59
C SER A 67 -12.72 -5.56 -21.43
N PHE A 68 -12.46 -6.83 -21.09
CA PHE A 68 -11.43 -7.26 -20.14
C PHE A 68 -10.09 -6.52 -20.34
N ILE A 69 -9.76 -6.19 -21.60
CA ILE A 69 -8.58 -5.40 -21.99
C ILE A 69 -8.58 -4.01 -21.34
N GLY A 70 -9.72 -3.32 -21.28
CA GLY A 70 -9.84 -2.00 -20.65
C GLY A 70 -9.62 -2.05 -19.14
N GLU A 71 -10.12 -3.08 -18.47
CA GLU A 71 -9.87 -3.30 -17.04
C GLU A 71 -8.38 -3.59 -16.78
N VAL A 72 -7.76 -4.47 -17.56
CA VAL A 72 -6.33 -4.75 -17.47
C VAL A 72 -5.50 -3.47 -17.67
N LEU A 73 -5.84 -2.65 -18.67
CA LEU A 73 -5.15 -1.39 -18.92
C LEU A 73 -5.30 -0.39 -17.76
N LYS A 74 -6.46 -0.30 -17.10
CA LYS A 74 -6.61 0.53 -15.89
C LYS A 74 -5.62 0.13 -14.80
N TYR A 75 -5.44 -1.18 -14.58
CA TYR A 75 -4.47 -1.69 -13.60
C TYR A 75 -3.01 -1.53 -14.04
N THR A 76 -2.70 -1.39 -15.34
CA THR A 76 -1.33 -1.05 -15.77
C THR A 76 -0.88 0.31 -15.27
N VAL A 77 -1.82 1.24 -15.02
CA VAL A 77 -1.51 2.55 -14.45
C VAL A 77 -0.99 2.45 -13.02
N ASP A 78 -1.30 1.36 -12.29
CA ASP A 78 -0.77 1.10 -10.94
C ASP A 78 0.74 0.80 -10.94
N ILE A 79 1.35 0.54 -12.10
CA ILE A 79 2.82 0.44 -12.23
C ILE A 79 3.47 1.82 -11.95
N ALA A 80 2.77 2.93 -12.18
CA ALA A 80 3.25 4.26 -11.84
C ALA A 80 3.50 4.43 -10.33
N ASP A 81 2.71 3.76 -9.49
CA ASP A 81 2.89 3.78 -8.03
C ASP A 81 4.18 3.05 -7.63
N LEU A 82 4.53 1.95 -8.31
CA LEU A 82 5.81 1.26 -8.11
C LEU A 82 7.01 2.13 -8.55
N ALA A 83 6.88 2.84 -9.67
CA ALA A 83 7.89 3.79 -10.13
C ALA A 83 8.06 4.96 -9.14
N GLY A 84 6.96 5.45 -8.58
CA GLY A 84 6.96 6.43 -7.50
C GLY A 84 7.72 5.95 -6.27
N LEU A 85 7.41 4.75 -5.77
CA LEU A 85 8.12 4.13 -4.64
C LEU A 85 9.62 3.95 -4.93
N TYR A 86 9.98 3.53 -6.15
CA TYR A 86 11.38 3.42 -6.56
C TYR A 86 12.10 4.78 -6.50
N PHE A 87 11.45 5.85 -6.96
CA PHE A 87 11.99 7.21 -6.87
C PHE A 87 12.15 7.68 -5.42
N VAL A 88 11.13 7.47 -4.58
CA VAL A 88 11.18 7.77 -3.14
C VAL A 88 12.36 7.07 -2.49
N LEU A 89 12.53 5.78 -2.75
CA LEU A 89 13.62 5.00 -2.19
C LEU A 89 14.95 5.62 -2.59
N ASN A 90 15.19 5.94 -3.86
CA ASN A 90 16.45 6.55 -4.29
C ASN A 90 16.76 7.91 -3.62
N GLY A 91 15.75 8.69 -3.24
CA GLY A 91 15.91 9.97 -2.55
C GLY A 91 16.20 9.92 -1.04
N ILE A 92 16.11 8.74 -0.41
CA ILE A 92 16.37 8.56 1.03
C ILE A 92 17.79 8.01 1.24
N PRO A 93 18.71 8.79 1.84
CA PRO A 93 20.02 8.30 2.27
C PRO A 93 19.88 7.49 3.57
N GLY A 94 20.73 6.48 3.77
CA GLY A 94 20.79 5.70 5.01
C GLY A 94 20.86 4.18 4.81
N LYS A 95 20.83 3.44 5.93
CA LYS A 95 20.82 1.97 5.94
C LYS A 95 19.53 1.44 5.30
N GLY A 96 19.64 0.33 4.56
CA GLY A 96 18.53 -0.28 3.82
C GLY A 96 17.25 -0.47 4.63
N HIS A 97 17.37 -1.02 5.84
CA HIS A 97 16.24 -1.26 6.75
C HIS A 97 15.45 0.03 7.06
N SER A 98 16.16 1.10 7.47
CA SER A 98 15.53 2.39 7.80
C SER A 98 14.92 3.07 6.57
N LYS A 99 15.57 2.93 5.41
CA LYS A 99 15.17 3.54 4.14
C LYS A 99 13.85 2.96 3.63
N VAL A 100 13.76 1.63 3.60
CA VAL A 100 12.55 0.91 3.18
C VAL A 100 11.38 1.25 4.09
N LEU A 101 11.61 1.25 5.39
CA LEU A 101 10.54 1.47 6.35
C LEU A 101 10.05 2.92 6.36
N THR A 102 10.97 3.89 6.16
CA THR A 102 10.60 5.31 6.00
C THR A 102 9.74 5.54 4.76
N ALA A 103 10.13 4.93 3.63
CA ALA A 103 9.36 5.00 2.39
C ALA A 103 7.97 4.36 2.54
N GLY A 104 7.91 3.14 3.09
CA GLY A 104 6.67 2.38 3.26
C GLY A 104 5.68 3.05 4.22
N ILE A 105 6.13 3.49 5.40
CA ILE A 105 5.27 4.19 6.36
C ILE A 105 4.80 5.53 5.79
N GLY A 106 5.69 6.31 5.16
CA GLY A 106 5.32 7.60 4.57
C GLY A 106 4.30 7.48 3.46
N TRP A 107 4.49 6.51 2.57
CA TRP A 107 3.55 6.20 1.49
C TRP A 107 2.18 5.78 2.03
N ALA A 108 2.17 4.80 2.95
CA ALA A 108 0.93 4.31 3.57
C ALA A 108 0.20 5.41 4.37
N THR A 109 0.93 6.29 5.05
CA THR A 109 0.35 7.38 5.83
C THR A 109 -0.33 8.39 4.90
N ALA A 110 0.32 8.74 3.80
CA ALA A 110 -0.24 9.65 2.80
C ALA A 110 -1.50 9.05 2.14
N GLU A 111 -1.47 7.76 1.80
CA GLU A 111 -2.64 7.04 1.30
C GLU A 111 -3.82 7.11 2.28
N VAL A 112 -3.59 6.81 3.55
CA VAL A 112 -4.64 6.85 4.56
C VAL A 112 -5.23 8.23 4.74
N ILE A 113 -4.38 9.27 4.80
CA ILE A 113 -4.86 10.65 4.94
C ILE A 113 -5.71 11.03 3.73
N LEU A 114 -5.24 10.75 2.50
CA LEU A 114 -5.96 11.15 1.29
C LEU A 114 -7.24 10.34 1.05
N SER A 115 -7.22 9.04 1.35
CA SER A 115 -8.37 8.15 1.07
C SER A 115 -9.43 8.16 2.18
N ARG A 116 -9.04 8.34 3.44
CA ARG A 116 -9.94 8.08 4.60
C ARG A 116 -10.20 9.29 5.48
N ALA A 117 -9.45 10.39 5.34
CA ALA A 117 -9.73 11.59 6.14
C ALA A 117 -11.14 12.12 5.88
N LEU A 118 -11.56 12.22 4.61
CA LEU A 118 -12.92 12.66 4.26
C LEU A 118 -13.98 11.68 4.74
N LEU A 119 -13.76 10.38 4.57
CA LEU A 119 -14.70 9.34 4.99
C LEU A 119 -14.91 9.34 6.51
N LEU A 120 -13.84 9.46 7.30
CA LEU A 120 -13.94 9.55 8.76
C LEU A 120 -14.51 10.90 9.22
N TRP A 121 -14.21 11.99 8.52
CA TRP A 121 -14.78 13.31 8.80
C TRP A 121 -16.30 13.34 8.61
N ILE A 122 -16.78 12.80 7.48
CA ILE A 122 -18.22 12.72 7.19
C ILE A 122 -18.89 11.75 8.16
N GLY A 123 -18.25 10.62 8.49
CA GLY A 123 -18.74 9.67 9.50
C GLY A 123 -18.88 10.28 10.89
N ALA A 124 -18.02 11.23 11.28
CA ALA A 124 -18.13 11.95 12.54
C ALA A 124 -19.35 12.88 12.60
N ARG A 125 -19.87 13.31 11.44
CA ARG A 125 -21.04 14.18 11.31
C ARG A 125 -22.36 13.42 11.17
N GLY A 126 -22.32 12.12 10.91
CA GLY A 126 -23.49 11.26 10.79
C GLY A 126 -24.20 11.06 12.13
N ALA A 127 -25.53 10.92 12.10
CA ALA A 127 -26.33 10.64 13.31
C ALA A 127 -26.21 9.18 13.77
N GLU A 128 -25.87 8.27 12.86
CA GLU A 128 -25.78 6.82 13.09
C GLU A 128 -24.41 6.29 12.67
N PHE A 129 -23.91 5.29 13.39
CA PHE A 129 -22.57 4.73 13.19
C PHE A 129 -22.63 3.42 12.41
N ASP A 130 -22.02 3.43 11.23
CA ASP A 130 -21.95 2.25 10.36
C ASP A 130 -20.65 1.44 10.57
N TRP A 131 -20.79 0.12 10.47
CA TRP A 131 -19.65 -0.82 10.52
C TRP A 131 -18.64 -0.61 9.40
N ILE A 132 -19.03 0.08 8.32
CA ILE A 132 -18.16 0.42 7.20
C ILE A 132 -16.92 1.21 7.65
N TYR A 133 -17.05 2.08 8.66
CA TYR A 133 -15.94 2.88 9.16
C TYR A 133 -14.89 2.01 9.84
N ILE A 134 -15.31 1.05 10.66
CA ILE A 134 -14.42 0.08 11.33
C ILE A 134 -13.74 -0.80 10.30
N GLN A 135 -14.49 -1.32 9.33
CA GLN A 135 -13.96 -2.14 8.25
C GLN A 135 -12.90 -1.40 7.45
N LYS A 136 -13.13 -0.12 7.14
CA LYS A 136 -12.13 0.73 6.50
C LYS A 136 -10.93 0.97 7.41
N CYS A 137 -11.08 1.20 8.72
CA CYS A 137 -9.90 1.29 9.60
C CYS A 137 -9.06 0.01 9.60
N ILE A 138 -9.69 -1.18 9.65
CA ILE A 138 -8.99 -2.47 9.60
C ILE A 138 -8.30 -2.68 8.26
N GLU A 139 -9.00 -2.41 7.14
CA GLU A 139 -8.43 -2.50 5.80
C GLU A 139 -7.17 -1.63 5.65
N SER A 140 -7.13 -0.48 6.33
CA SER A 140 -5.99 0.44 6.33
C SER A 140 -4.76 -0.18 6.95
N ASN A 141 -4.93 -0.87 8.08
CA ASN A 141 -3.83 -1.52 8.77
C ASN A 141 -3.27 -2.70 7.97
N ILE A 142 -4.12 -3.41 7.23
CA ILE A 142 -3.67 -4.43 6.27
C ILE A 142 -2.85 -3.76 5.16
N LEU A 143 -3.33 -2.66 4.59
CA LEU A 143 -2.59 -1.93 3.55
C LEU A 143 -1.25 -1.36 4.06
N LEU A 144 -1.14 -0.92 5.31
CA LEU A 144 0.14 -0.51 5.90
C LEU A 144 1.21 -1.59 5.74
N ILE A 145 0.90 -2.82 6.16
CA ILE A 145 1.80 -3.96 6.07
C ILE A 145 2.14 -4.22 4.59
N GLN A 146 1.14 -4.13 3.72
CA GLN A 146 1.30 -4.32 2.29
C GLN A 146 2.27 -3.29 1.67
N HIS A 147 2.14 -2.00 1.98
CA HIS A 147 3.03 -0.96 1.45
C HIS A 147 4.46 -1.09 1.96
N ILE A 148 4.64 -1.53 3.21
CA ILE A 148 5.98 -1.81 3.75
C ILE A 148 6.60 -3.00 3.00
N ALA A 149 5.84 -4.07 2.75
CA ALA A 149 6.31 -5.22 2.00
C ALA A 149 6.64 -4.86 0.53
N THR A 150 5.80 -4.08 -0.14
CA THR A 150 6.07 -3.64 -1.52
C THR A 150 7.29 -2.72 -1.60
N ALA A 151 7.44 -1.77 -0.67
CA ALA A 151 8.65 -0.94 -0.58
C ALA A 151 9.91 -1.79 -0.37
N THR A 152 9.82 -2.85 0.44
CA THR A 152 10.93 -3.80 0.66
C THR A 152 11.31 -4.51 -0.62
N LEU A 153 10.33 -5.02 -1.36
CA LEU A 153 10.54 -5.75 -2.61
C LEU A 153 11.07 -4.84 -3.73
N VAL A 154 10.57 -3.61 -3.85
CA VAL A 154 11.10 -2.62 -4.80
C VAL A 154 12.56 -2.30 -4.48
N TRP A 155 12.90 -2.14 -3.19
CA TRP A 155 14.28 -1.91 -2.78
C TRP A 155 15.20 -3.11 -3.08
N LEU A 156 14.73 -4.33 -2.80
CA LEU A 156 15.45 -5.57 -3.12
C LEU A 156 15.69 -5.71 -4.64
N TRP A 157 14.68 -5.39 -5.45
CA TRP A 157 14.78 -5.42 -6.91
C TRP A 157 15.79 -4.39 -7.46
N SER A 158 15.85 -3.20 -6.86
CA SER A 158 16.81 -2.15 -7.21
C SER A 158 18.26 -2.54 -6.92
N ARG A 159 18.50 -3.53 -6.05
CA ARG A 159 19.86 -3.89 -5.62
C ARG A 159 20.59 -4.69 -6.70
N HIS A 160 21.88 -4.39 -6.89
CA HIS A 160 22.71 -5.03 -7.91
C HIS A 160 23.26 -6.41 -7.51
N ASN A 161 23.30 -6.72 -6.20
CA ASN A 161 23.97 -7.92 -5.68
C ASN A 161 23.07 -9.17 -5.60
N LEU A 162 21.87 -9.13 -6.19
CA LEU A 162 20.93 -10.24 -6.14
C LEU A 162 21.04 -11.12 -7.40
N ASN A 163 20.90 -12.43 -7.23
CA ASN A 163 20.86 -13.38 -8.34
C ASN A 163 19.79 -12.97 -9.37
N LYS A 164 20.14 -13.03 -10.66
CA LYS A 164 19.23 -12.63 -11.76
C LYS A 164 17.87 -13.36 -11.71
N ASN A 165 17.87 -14.63 -11.32
CA ASN A 165 16.64 -15.43 -11.17
C ASN A 165 15.73 -14.93 -10.05
N LEU A 166 16.29 -14.59 -8.88
CA LEU A 166 15.53 -14.01 -7.77
C LEU A 166 15.02 -12.61 -8.12
N LYS A 167 15.82 -11.80 -8.83
CA LYS A 167 15.40 -10.48 -9.30
C LYS A 167 14.22 -10.57 -10.27
N LEU A 168 14.21 -11.55 -11.18
CA LEU A 168 13.09 -11.81 -12.07
C LEU A 168 11.85 -12.24 -11.26
N PHE A 169 12.01 -13.14 -10.28
CA PHE A 169 10.91 -13.58 -9.44
C PHE A 169 10.27 -12.42 -8.66
N ILE A 170 11.08 -11.54 -8.07
CA ILE A 170 10.60 -10.33 -7.38
C ILE A 170 9.86 -9.40 -8.36
N ALA A 171 10.36 -9.23 -9.57
CA ALA A 171 9.69 -8.42 -10.59
C ALA A 171 8.30 -8.96 -10.94
N VAL A 172 8.17 -10.29 -11.15
CA VAL A 172 6.88 -10.95 -11.40
C VAL A 172 5.92 -10.74 -10.22
N LEU A 173 6.41 -10.86 -8.99
CA LEU A 173 5.62 -10.68 -7.78
C LEU A 173 5.17 -9.22 -7.58
N LEU A 174 6.01 -8.24 -7.94
CA LEU A 174 5.64 -6.82 -7.96
C LEU A 174 4.58 -6.50 -9.03
N VAL A 175 4.70 -7.08 -10.22
CA VAL A 175 3.69 -6.91 -11.29
C VAL A 175 2.38 -7.57 -10.87
N SER A 176 2.42 -8.78 -10.32
CA SER A 176 1.23 -9.47 -9.80
C SER A 176 0.52 -8.64 -8.72
N PHE A 177 1.26 -7.89 -7.91
CA PHE A 177 0.67 -6.99 -6.92
C PHE A 177 -0.15 -5.86 -7.54
N CYS A 178 0.25 -5.28 -8.68
CA CYS A 178 -0.55 -4.26 -9.38
C CYS A 178 -1.92 -4.79 -9.81
N TYR A 179 -2.01 -6.06 -10.20
CA TYR A 179 -3.26 -6.69 -10.62
C TYR A 179 -4.08 -7.30 -9.47
N LYS A 180 -3.65 -7.12 -8.21
CA LYS A 180 -4.40 -7.65 -7.05
C LYS A 180 -5.87 -7.22 -7.00
N PRO A 181 -6.28 -5.98 -7.33
CA PRO A 181 -7.67 -5.59 -7.13
C PRO A 181 -8.59 -6.40 -8.05
N LEU A 182 -8.16 -6.64 -9.30
CA LEU A 182 -8.83 -7.53 -10.25
C LEU A 182 -9.02 -8.94 -9.68
N LEU A 183 -7.96 -9.51 -9.08
CA LEU A 183 -8.03 -10.84 -8.48
C LEU A 183 -9.00 -10.89 -7.29
N PHE A 184 -9.00 -9.86 -6.45
CA PHE A 184 -9.92 -9.79 -5.31
C PHE A 184 -11.37 -9.59 -5.76
N ASP A 185 -11.63 -8.74 -6.74
CA ASP A 185 -12.98 -8.49 -7.25
C ASP A 185 -13.55 -9.76 -7.90
N PHE A 186 -12.73 -10.47 -8.67
CA PHE A 186 -13.10 -11.78 -9.23
C PHE A 186 -13.39 -12.82 -8.13
N LEU A 187 -12.54 -12.90 -7.11
CA LEU A 187 -12.69 -13.87 -6.02
C LEU A 187 -13.92 -13.58 -5.17
N LEU A 188 -14.20 -12.31 -4.86
CA LEU A 188 -15.40 -11.90 -4.15
C LEU A 188 -16.68 -12.20 -4.95
N TYR A 189 -16.63 -11.99 -6.27
CA TYR A 189 -17.74 -12.30 -7.17
C TYR A 189 -18.03 -13.81 -7.23
N VAL A 190 -17.01 -14.64 -7.46
CA VAL A 190 -17.19 -16.09 -7.60
C VAL A 190 -17.65 -16.73 -6.29
N LEU A 191 -17.01 -16.36 -5.17
CA LEU A 191 -17.27 -16.97 -3.87
C LEU A 191 -18.43 -16.33 -3.09
N HIS A 192 -19.06 -15.28 -3.64
CA HIS A 192 -20.13 -14.51 -2.98
C HIS A 192 -19.79 -14.15 -1.52
N LEU A 193 -18.53 -13.78 -1.27
CA LEU A 193 -18.05 -13.56 0.08
C LEU A 193 -18.61 -12.26 0.66
N GLY A 194 -19.08 -12.33 1.90
CA GLY A 194 -19.43 -11.15 2.67
C GLY A 194 -18.22 -10.24 2.94
N VAL A 195 -18.49 -8.97 3.24
CA VAL A 195 -17.47 -7.92 3.43
C VAL A 195 -16.41 -8.31 4.49
N TRP A 196 -16.83 -8.96 5.58
CA TRP A 196 -15.94 -9.42 6.63
C TRP A 196 -14.98 -10.54 6.19
N LEU A 197 -15.48 -11.51 5.41
CA LEU A 197 -14.63 -12.56 4.86
C LEU A 197 -13.67 -12.00 3.81
N GLY A 198 -14.10 -11.01 3.03
CA GLY A 198 -13.23 -10.28 2.11
C GLY A 198 -12.05 -9.61 2.82
N LEU A 199 -12.26 -9.03 4.00
CA LEU A 199 -11.17 -8.47 4.82
C LEU A 199 -10.19 -9.54 5.30
N VAL A 200 -10.69 -10.71 5.73
CA VAL A 200 -9.83 -11.82 6.16
C VAL A 200 -8.99 -12.32 4.99
N VAL A 201 -9.58 -12.51 3.81
CA VAL A 201 -8.86 -12.95 2.61
C VAL A 201 -7.76 -11.94 2.21
N LYS A 202 -8.06 -10.63 2.25
CA LYS A 202 -7.06 -9.57 2.05
C LYS A 202 -5.93 -9.66 3.08
N GLY A 203 -6.26 -9.86 4.36
CA GLY A 203 -5.29 -10.01 5.44
C GLY A 203 -4.37 -11.21 5.26
N VAL A 204 -4.92 -12.38 4.90
CA VAL A 204 -4.14 -13.59 4.63
C VAL A 204 -3.21 -13.39 3.44
N PHE A 205 -3.70 -12.81 2.34
CA PHE A 205 -2.88 -12.51 1.18
C PHE A 205 -1.71 -11.57 1.53
N THR A 206 -1.99 -10.49 2.25
CA THR A 206 -0.95 -9.56 2.69
C THR A 206 0.05 -10.20 3.65
N LEU A 207 -0.40 -11.09 4.53
CA LEU A 207 0.49 -11.82 5.43
C LEU A 207 1.43 -12.73 4.64
N VAL A 208 0.91 -13.52 3.69
CA VAL A 208 1.73 -14.39 2.83
C VAL A 208 2.73 -13.56 2.02
N TYR A 209 2.28 -12.45 1.45
CA TYR A 209 3.12 -11.52 0.70
C TYR A 209 4.23 -10.90 1.58
N GLY A 210 3.89 -10.48 2.80
CA GLY A 210 4.83 -9.93 3.77
C GLY A 210 5.85 -10.95 4.27
N LEU A 211 5.41 -12.19 4.55
CA LEU A 211 6.32 -13.29 4.90
C LEU A 211 7.28 -13.61 3.75
N PHE A 212 6.79 -13.63 2.51
CA PHE A 212 7.65 -13.81 1.35
C PHE A 212 8.71 -12.70 1.28
N ALA A 213 8.30 -11.43 1.37
CA ALA A 213 9.24 -10.30 1.40
C ALA A 213 10.28 -10.43 2.52
N LEU A 214 9.85 -10.87 3.72
CA LEU A 214 10.74 -11.10 4.86
C LEU A 214 11.74 -12.23 4.60
N THR A 215 11.32 -13.36 4.04
CA THR A 215 12.23 -14.49 3.73
C THR A 215 13.31 -14.12 2.71
N VAL A 216 12.94 -13.37 1.67
CA VAL A 216 13.89 -12.86 0.67
C VAL A 216 14.82 -11.83 1.30
N TYR A 217 14.30 -10.99 2.19
CA TYR A 217 15.11 -10.02 2.92
C TYR A 217 16.12 -10.70 3.87
N ALA A 218 15.68 -11.70 4.64
CA ALA A 218 16.51 -12.45 5.58
C ALA A 218 17.60 -13.25 4.87
N SER A 219 17.25 -13.99 3.81
CA SER A 219 18.24 -14.71 3.00
C SER A 219 19.30 -13.79 2.38
N LEU A 220 18.92 -12.56 2.02
CA LEU A 220 19.89 -11.55 1.59
C LEU A 220 20.77 -11.05 2.75
N ALA A 221 20.22 -10.89 3.95
CA ALA A 221 20.98 -10.48 5.13
C ALA A 221 22.04 -11.53 5.49
N ASP A 222 21.67 -12.81 5.46
CA ASP A 222 22.58 -13.95 5.70
C ASP A 222 23.72 -13.98 4.67
N LEU A 223 23.42 -13.71 3.39
CA LEU A 223 24.42 -13.65 2.32
C LEU A 223 25.44 -12.50 2.50
N ILE A 224 25.07 -11.42 3.19
CA ILE A 224 25.94 -10.25 3.41
C ILE A 224 26.71 -10.37 4.72
N GLY A 225 26.36 -11.32 5.60
CA GLY A 225 27.08 -11.59 6.85
C GLY A 225 26.93 -10.50 7.90
N VAL A 226 25.81 -9.77 7.92
CA VAL A 226 25.51 -8.78 8.95
C VAL A 226 24.75 -9.48 10.08
N TYR A 227 25.49 -9.92 11.10
CA TYR A 227 24.94 -10.25 12.42
C TYR A 227 24.88 -8.98 13.28
#